data_AF-A0A7L0LP04-F1
#
_entry.id   AF-A0A7L0LP04-F1
#
_cell.length_a   1.000
_cell.length_b   1.000
_cell.length_c   1.000
_cell.angle_alpha   90.00
_cell.angle_beta   90.00
_cell.angle_gamma   90.00
#
_symmetry.space_group_name_H-M   'P 1'
#
loop_
_entity.id
_entity.type
_entity.pdbx_description
1 polymer ?
#
loop_
_entity_poly.entity_id
_entity_poly.type
_entity_poly.pdbx_seq_one_letter_code
_entity_poly.pdbx_strand_id
1 'polypeptide(L)'
;AGKCGACGPGYPSPLEAMKGKCWPGKAGIRGDLSQALPAGPREQLLYVPCIYRNTGIGLPDFLATVDVDPESPQYCQVIHRLPMPNVGDELHHSGWNICSSCHGDPGKSRDFLVLPALISSRIYVVDVRSDPRAPRLHKVVEAEELSRKANAAFPHTSHCLGSGEILISCLGDPEGNGKGTFVLLDGETFEVKGNWEKGEKIPKLGYDFWYQPRHDVLISTEWGEPKVLARGFDPSDVEKGHYGRHLNVWAWGGRRLAQQLDLGAGAVPLEVRFLHRPSAAQGLVGCALSGDVRRFHRNADGKWEVEKVIEVPRKKVQGWLLPEMPGLITDILISLDDRFLYFSNWLHGDVRQYDISDPKHPKLVGQV
;
A
#
# COMPACT_ATOMS: atom_id res chain seq x y z
N ALA A 1 -3.45 11.42 38.33
CA ALA A 1 -2.14 11.36 37.64
C ALA A 1 -1.78 9.89 37.48
N GLY A 2 -1.45 9.33 36.32
CA GLY A 2 -1.12 9.93 35.03
C GLY A 2 -1.91 9.29 33.88
N LYS A 3 -2.34 10.15 32.94
CA LYS A 3 -2.74 9.73 31.60
C LYS A 3 -1.46 9.39 30.84
N CYS A 4 -1.33 8.16 30.37
CA CYS A 4 -0.27 7.80 29.43
C CYS A 4 -0.52 8.57 28.12
N GLY A 5 0.19 9.69 27.93
CA GLY A 5 0.16 10.49 26.71
C GLY A 5 1.10 9.98 25.62
N ALA A 6 1.52 8.70 25.66
CA ALA A 6 2.60 8.17 24.83
C ALA A 6 2.26 6.88 24.03
N CYS A 7 1.06 6.32 24.17
CA CYS A 7 0.67 5.10 23.45
C CYS A 7 -0.40 5.39 22.39
N GLY A 8 0.03 5.68 21.16
CA GLY A 8 -0.80 5.39 20.00
C GLY A 8 -1.03 3.88 19.86
N PRO A 9 -2.08 3.42 19.16
CA PRO A 9 -2.30 2.00 18.89
C PRO A 9 -1.07 1.40 18.18
N GLY A 10 -0.43 0.40 18.78
CA GLY A 10 0.77 -0.20 18.20
C GLY A 10 1.53 -1.15 19.13
N TYR A 11 2.13 -2.16 18.52
CA TYR A 11 3.02 -3.15 19.11
C TYR A 11 4.42 -2.55 19.41
N PRO A 12 5.22 -3.12 20.32
CA PRO A 12 6.58 -2.61 20.58
C PRO A 12 7.54 -2.88 19.41
N SER A 13 7.34 -3.96 18.65
CA SER A 13 8.03 -4.29 17.39
C SER A 13 7.14 -5.08 16.42
N PRO A 14 7.39 -5.02 15.10
CA PRO A 14 6.63 -5.78 14.08
C PRO A 14 6.64 -7.28 14.32
N LEU A 15 7.76 -7.80 14.82
CA LEU A 15 7.88 -9.21 15.22
C LEU A 15 6.98 -9.55 16.41
N GLU A 16 6.76 -8.62 17.35
CA GLU A 16 5.75 -8.82 18.41
C GLU A 16 4.33 -8.70 17.90
N ALA A 17 4.09 -7.89 16.87
CA ALA A 17 2.81 -7.84 16.17
C ALA A 17 2.41 -9.22 15.61
N MET A 18 3.39 -9.94 15.06
CA MET A 18 3.23 -11.28 14.51
C MET A 18 3.01 -12.37 15.57
N LYS A 19 3.22 -12.07 16.86
CA LYS A 19 2.93 -12.99 17.97
C LYS A 19 1.47 -12.92 18.43
N GLY A 20 0.73 -11.88 18.01
CA GLY A 20 -0.68 -11.68 18.37
C GLY A 20 -1.64 -12.59 17.59
N LYS A 21 -2.78 -12.93 18.20
CA LYS A 21 -3.87 -13.75 17.62
C LYS A 21 -4.63 -13.10 16.44
N CYS A 22 -4.00 -12.20 15.69
CA CYS A 22 -4.64 -11.59 14.52
C CYS A 22 -4.60 -12.50 13.27
N TRP A 23 -4.05 -13.71 13.40
CA TRP A 23 -4.05 -14.73 12.35
C TRP A 23 -5.10 -15.82 12.64
N PRO A 24 -5.95 -16.21 11.68
CA PRO A 24 -6.88 -17.31 11.84
C PRO A 24 -6.09 -18.64 11.73
N GLY A 25 -5.40 -19.03 12.79
CA GLY A 25 -4.64 -20.27 12.80
C GLY A 25 -4.08 -20.61 14.17
N LYS A 26 -4.80 -21.50 14.87
CA LYS A 26 -4.45 -22.19 16.13
C LYS A 26 -4.42 -21.35 17.41
N ALA A 27 -5.43 -21.60 18.24
CA ALA A 27 -5.43 -21.22 19.65
C ALA A 27 -4.59 -22.21 20.48
N GLY A 28 -3.63 -21.68 21.23
CA GLY A 28 -3.20 -22.24 22.51
C GLY A 28 -1.86 -22.95 22.52
N ILE A 29 -0.80 -22.24 22.93
CA ILE A 29 0.28 -22.76 23.79
C ILE A 29 0.73 -21.60 24.70
N ARG A 30 0.59 -21.74 26.02
CA ARG A 30 1.25 -20.87 27.01
C ARG A 30 2.52 -21.60 27.47
N GLY A 31 3.68 -21.01 27.23
CA GLY A 31 4.98 -21.55 27.63
C GLY A 31 5.99 -20.43 27.91
N ASP A 32 6.91 -20.74 28.82
CA ASP A 32 7.96 -19.96 29.49
C ASP A 32 8.69 -18.86 28.67
N LEU A 33 9.01 -17.73 29.33
CA LEU A 33 9.43 -16.42 28.78
C LEU A 33 10.96 -16.27 28.57
N SER A 34 11.73 -17.35 28.48
CA SER A 34 13.20 -17.29 28.41
C SER A 34 13.83 -17.77 27.09
N GLN A 35 13.04 -18.08 26.06
CA GLN A 35 13.53 -18.43 24.72
C GLN A 35 13.00 -17.45 23.67
N ALA A 36 13.78 -17.16 22.63
CA ALA A 36 13.37 -16.34 21.50
C ALA A 36 12.01 -16.83 20.96
N LEU A 37 10.95 -16.10 21.31
CA LEU A 37 9.56 -16.48 21.02
C LEU A 37 9.37 -16.63 19.48
N PRO A 38 8.72 -17.70 19.00
CA PRO A 38 8.67 -18.02 17.57
C PRO A 38 7.93 -16.96 16.75
N ALA A 39 8.32 -16.85 15.47
CA ALA A 39 7.57 -16.09 14.46
C ALA A 39 6.13 -16.64 14.32
N GLY A 40 5.21 -15.81 13.82
CA GLY A 40 3.85 -16.27 13.46
C GLY A 40 3.90 -17.46 12.49
N PRO A 41 2.79 -18.24 12.38
CA PRO A 41 2.76 -19.37 11.46
C PRO A 41 2.99 -18.89 10.01
N ARG A 42 3.65 -19.74 9.21
CA ARG A 42 3.81 -19.50 7.78
C ARG A 42 2.44 -19.42 7.10
N GLU A 43 2.31 -18.51 6.15
CA GLU A 43 1.12 -18.39 5.31
C GLU A 43 0.89 -19.66 4.50
N GLN A 44 -0.39 -20.06 4.37
CA GLN A 44 -0.81 -21.23 3.59
C GLN A 44 -1.61 -20.84 2.34
N LEU A 45 -2.08 -19.59 2.28
CA LEU A 45 -2.91 -19.08 1.18
C LEU A 45 -2.42 -17.71 0.75
N LEU A 46 -2.50 -17.44 -0.56
CA LEU A 46 -2.38 -16.11 -1.13
C LEU A 46 -3.68 -15.72 -1.83
N TYR A 47 -4.07 -14.46 -1.66
CA TYR A 47 -5.19 -13.87 -2.39
C TYR A 47 -4.65 -12.88 -3.41
N VAL A 48 -4.95 -13.10 -4.69
CA VAL A 48 -4.34 -12.35 -5.79
C VAL A 48 -5.43 -11.72 -6.66
N PRO A 49 -5.54 -10.39 -6.69
CA PRO A 49 -6.38 -9.70 -7.66
C PRO A 49 -5.94 -10.04 -9.09
N CYS A 50 -6.89 -10.38 -9.95
CA CYS A 50 -6.64 -10.75 -11.34
C CYS A 50 -7.56 -9.93 -12.25
N ILE A 51 -6.96 -9.34 -13.30
CA ILE A 51 -7.56 -8.26 -14.07
C ILE A 51 -7.79 -8.70 -15.51
N TYR A 52 -8.99 -8.46 -16.05
CA TYR A 52 -9.30 -8.65 -17.47
C TYR A 52 -9.40 -7.34 -18.24
N ARG A 53 -9.54 -6.20 -17.56
CA ARG A 53 -9.58 -4.89 -18.24
C ARG A 53 -8.38 -4.73 -19.18
N ASN A 54 -8.63 -4.21 -20.38
CA ASN A 54 -7.65 -3.99 -21.45
C ASN A 54 -7.00 -5.27 -22.04
N THR A 55 -7.50 -6.47 -21.73
CA THR A 55 -7.05 -7.73 -22.36
C THR A 55 -7.85 -8.12 -23.61
N GLY A 56 -8.97 -7.44 -23.88
CA GLY A 56 -9.94 -7.82 -24.92
C GLY A 56 -10.95 -8.88 -24.47
N ILE A 57 -10.83 -9.40 -23.25
CA ILE A 57 -11.76 -10.37 -22.66
C ILE A 57 -12.84 -9.61 -21.87
N GLY A 58 -14.10 -9.74 -22.26
CA GLY A 58 -15.25 -9.08 -21.64
C GLY A 58 -15.76 -9.74 -20.35
N LEU A 59 -14.86 -10.24 -19.50
CA LEU A 59 -15.19 -10.87 -18.22
C LEU A 59 -14.88 -9.94 -17.04
N PRO A 60 -15.56 -10.09 -15.89
CA PRO A 60 -15.23 -9.33 -14.70
C PRO A 60 -13.89 -9.78 -14.13
N ASP A 61 -13.18 -8.83 -13.51
CA ASP A 61 -12.00 -9.13 -12.70
C ASP A 61 -12.37 -10.13 -11.58
N PHE A 62 -11.38 -10.81 -11.01
CA PHE A 62 -11.64 -11.81 -9.97
C PHE A 62 -10.53 -11.87 -8.94
N LEU A 63 -10.84 -12.39 -7.75
CA LEU A 63 -9.85 -12.72 -6.73
C LEU A 63 -9.49 -14.20 -6.83
N ALA A 64 -8.23 -14.50 -7.14
CA ALA A 64 -7.71 -15.86 -7.05
C ALA A 64 -7.32 -16.20 -5.61
N THR A 65 -7.64 -17.42 -5.17
CA THR A 65 -7.05 -18.02 -3.96
C THR A 65 -6.05 -19.07 -4.39
N VAL A 66 -4.79 -18.92 -3.98
CA VAL A 66 -3.67 -19.79 -4.31
C VAL A 66 -3.24 -20.53 -3.06
N ASP A 67 -3.12 -21.85 -3.14
CA ASP A 67 -2.56 -22.67 -2.06
C ASP A 67 -1.03 -22.58 -2.11
N VAL A 68 -0.42 -22.12 -1.02
CA VAL A 68 1.04 -21.96 -0.89
C VAL A 68 1.62 -22.74 0.27
N ASP A 69 0.85 -23.68 0.84
CA ASP A 69 1.37 -24.64 1.80
C ASP A 69 2.20 -25.71 1.05
N PRO A 70 3.53 -25.82 1.29
CA PRO A 70 4.37 -26.81 0.62
C PRO A 70 3.95 -28.27 0.87
N GLU A 71 3.20 -28.53 1.94
CA GLU A 71 2.69 -29.85 2.29
C GLU A 71 1.33 -30.16 1.64
N SER A 72 0.69 -29.17 0.99
CA SER A 72 -0.59 -29.34 0.31
C SER A 72 -0.40 -30.06 -1.03
N PRO A 73 -1.26 -31.03 -1.40
CA PRO A 73 -1.26 -31.61 -2.74
C PRO A 73 -1.66 -30.60 -3.83
N GLN A 74 -2.17 -29.42 -3.45
CA GLN A 74 -2.51 -28.31 -4.33
C GLN A 74 -1.47 -27.17 -4.28
N TYR A 75 -0.28 -27.40 -3.72
CA TYR A 75 0.78 -26.39 -3.62
C TYR A 75 1.04 -25.70 -4.97
N CYS A 76 1.11 -24.37 -4.94
CA CYS A 76 1.26 -23.48 -6.08
C CYS A 76 0.13 -23.58 -7.13
N GLN A 77 -1.09 -23.94 -6.72
CA GLN A 77 -2.27 -23.97 -7.60
C GLN A 77 -3.32 -22.94 -7.19
N VAL A 78 -4.04 -22.41 -8.18
CA VAL A 78 -5.26 -21.63 -7.95
C VAL A 78 -6.37 -22.60 -7.56
N ILE A 79 -6.79 -22.55 -6.30
CA ILE A 79 -7.81 -23.45 -5.73
C ILE A 79 -9.23 -22.87 -5.77
N HIS A 80 -9.35 -21.55 -5.92
CA HIS A 80 -10.63 -20.86 -6.03
C HIS A 80 -10.50 -19.56 -6.83
N ARG A 81 -11.58 -19.17 -7.53
CA ARG A 81 -11.71 -17.89 -8.22
C ARG A 81 -13.05 -17.27 -7.83
N LEU A 82 -13.02 -16.11 -7.19
CA LEU A 82 -14.20 -15.31 -6.90
C LEU A 82 -14.34 -14.20 -7.96
N PRO A 83 -15.22 -14.35 -8.97
CA PRO A 83 -15.48 -13.26 -9.91
C PRO A 83 -16.16 -12.09 -9.23
N MET A 84 -15.74 -10.88 -9.57
CA MET A 84 -16.44 -9.65 -9.19
C MET A 84 -17.74 -9.53 -9.99
N PRO A 85 -18.74 -8.79 -9.49
CA PRO A 85 -20.03 -8.68 -10.16
C PRO A 85 -20.00 -7.81 -11.43
N ASN A 86 -18.96 -6.98 -11.62
CA ASN A 86 -18.91 -5.99 -12.70
C ASN A 86 -17.67 -6.14 -13.60
N VAL A 87 -17.81 -5.73 -14.85
CA VAL A 87 -16.72 -5.67 -15.83
C VAL A 87 -16.07 -4.28 -15.80
N GLY A 88 -14.77 -4.21 -16.06
CA GLY A 88 -14.05 -2.94 -16.23
C GLY A 88 -13.67 -2.24 -14.93
N ASP A 89 -13.65 -2.98 -13.81
CA ASP A 89 -13.30 -2.48 -12.49
C ASP A 89 -11.83 -2.05 -12.37
N GLU A 90 -10.91 -2.89 -12.87
CA GLU A 90 -9.47 -2.83 -12.60
C GLU A 90 -9.19 -2.97 -11.10
N LEU A 91 -9.40 -4.18 -10.56
CA LEU A 91 -8.86 -4.52 -9.25
C LEU A 91 -7.35 -4.24 -9.25
N HIS A 92 -6.83 -3.56 -8.23
CA HIS A 92 -5.42 -3.13 -8.25
C HIS A 92 -4.70 -3.51 -6.96
N HIS A 93 -5.08 -2.88 -5.86
CA HIS A 93 -4.52 -3.12 -4.54
C HIS A 93 -5.49 -3.90 -3.65
N SER A 94 -4.96 -4.42 -2.55
CA SER A 94 -5.75 -5.08 -1.52
C SER A 94 -5.23 -4.73 -0.13
N GLY A 95 -6.14 -4.71 0.83
CA GLY A 95 -5.82 -4.51 2.23
C GLY A 95 -6.75 -5.33 3.12
N TRP A 96 -6.43 -5.36 4.41
CA TRP A 96 -7.26 -6.02 5.41
C TRP A 96 -8.13 -5.00 6.14
N ASN A 97 -9.35 -5.38 6.53
CA ASN A 97 -10.21 -4.53 7.36
C ASN A 97 -9.58 -4.22 8.72
N ILE A 98 -8.79 -5.16 9.25
CA ILE A 98 -8.11 -5.10 10.54
C ILE A 98 -6.67 -5.57 10.34
N CYS A 99 -5.73 -5.00 11.09
CA CYS A 99 -4.35 -5.48 11.15
C CYS A 99 -3.80 -5.29 12.55
N SER A 100 -2.50 -5.53 12.70
CA SER A 100 -1.77 -5.33 13.94
C SER A 100 -1.85 -3.92 14.53
N SER A 101 -2.42 -2.95 13.81
CA SER A 101 -2.80 -1.66 14.39
C SER A 101 -3.83 -1.81 15.53
N CYS A 102 -4.62 -2.88 15.58
CA CYS A 102 -5.55 -3.17 16.69
C CYS A 102 -4.90 -3.95 17.87
N HIS A 103 -3.57 -3.91 17.99
CA HIS A 103 -2.83 -4.68 19.00
C HIS A 103 -3.42 -4.50 20.42
N GLY A 104 -3.73 -5.61 21.07
CA GLY A 104 -4.32 -5.63 22.42
C GLY A 104 -5.84 -5.82 22.45
N ASP A 105 -6.53 -5.79 21.31
CA ASP A 105 -7.97 -6.13 21.22
C ASP A 105 -8.17 -7.58 20.75
N PRO A 106 -8.55 -8.51 21.65
CA PRO A 106 -8.76 -9.91 21.29
C PRO A 106 -10.05 -10.17 20.49
N GLY A 107 -10.94 -9.18 20.36
CA GLY A 107 -12.20 -9.31 19.61
C GLY A 107 -12.05 -9.03 18.12
N LYS A 108 -10.87 -8.61 17.66
CA LYS A 108 -10.61 -8.16 16.29
C LYS A 108 -9.79 -9.22 15.52
N SER A 109 -10.26 -9.59 14.33
CA SER A 109 -9.61 -10.56 13.44
C SER A 109 -9.63 -10.11 11.98
N ARG A 110 -8.65 -10.61 11.20
CA ARG A 110 -8.55 -10.41 9.75
C ARG A 110 -9.60 -11.24 9.03
N ASP A 111 -10.83 -10.75 9.04
CA ASP A 111 -12.00 -11.46 8.53
C ASP A 111 -12.35 -11.07 7.09
N PHE A 112 -11.98 -9.84 6.70
CA PHE A 112 -12.36 -9.29 5.41
C PHE A 112 -11.17 -8.69 4.65
N LEU A 113 -11.13 -8.98 3.36
CA LEU A 113 -10.29 -8.29 2.39
C LEU A 113 -11.04 -7.11 1.80
N VAL A 114 -10.35 -5.98 1.67
CA VAL A 114 -10.83 -4.75 1.04
C VAL A 114 -10.09 -4.62 -0.28
N LEU A 115 -10.83 -4.59 -1.39
CA LEU A 115 -10.32 -4.57 -2.76
C LEU A 115 -10.83 -3.32 -3.48
N PRO A 116 -10.07 -2.21 -3.44
CA PRO A 116 -10.32 -1.07 -4.31
C PRO A 116 -10.21 -1.44 -5.79
N ALA A 117 -11.23 -1.06 -6.56
CA ALA A 117 -11.27 -1.13 -8.01
C ALA A 117 -10.94 0.25 -8.59
N LEU A 118 -9.76 0.35 -9.20
CA LEU A 118 -9.15 1.62 -9.54
C LEU A 118 -9.99 2.41 -10.54
N ILE A 119 -10.53 1.78 -11.58
CA ILE A 119 -11.18 2.50 -12.68
C ILE A 119 -12.66 2.71 -12.42
N SER A 120 -13.37 1.71 -11.92
CA SER A 120 -14.79 1.85 -11.63
C SER A 120 -15.07 2.66 -10.37
N SER A 121 -14.06 2.88 -9.54
CA SER A 121 -14.19 3.51 -8.22
C SER A 121 -15.03 2.74 -7.20
N ARG A 122 -15.30 1.45 -7.45
CA ARG A 122 -15.91 0.56 -6.46
C ARG A 122 -14.89 0.09 -5.43
N ILE A 123 -15.39 -0.35 -4.30
CA ILE A 123 -14.59 -1.11 -3.33
C ILE A 123 -15.34 -2.39 -3.00
N TYR A 124 -14.69 -3.53 -3.20
CA TYR A 124 -15.24 -4.82 -2.85
C TYR A 124 -14.75 -5.26 -1.48
N VAL A 125 -15.67 -5.71 -0.65
CA VAL A 125 -15.38 -6.33 0.65
C VAL A 125 -15.63 -7.82 0.51
N VAL A 126 -14.60 -8.63 0.75
CA VAL A 126 -14.63 -10.08 0.58
C VAL A 126 -14.46 -10.74 1.94
N ASP A 127 -15.42 -11.58 2.31
CA ASP A 127 -15.35 -12.43 3.50
C ASP A 127 -14.41 -13.61 3.23
N VAL A 128 -13.35 -13.69 4.03
CA VAL A 128 -12.43 -14.84 4.07
C VAL A 128 -12.55 -15.63 5.38
N ARG A 129 -13.32 -15.14 6.36
CA ARG A 129 -13.52 -15.80 7.66
C ARG A 129 -14.36 -17.06 7.50
N SER A 130 -15.44 -16.98 6.72
CA SER A 130 -16.39 -18.09 6.56
C SER A 130 -15.74 -19.32 5.92
N ASP A 131 -14.92 -19.10 4.89
CA ASP A 131 -14.09 -20.12 4.25
C ASP A 131 -12.86 -19.46 3.59
N PRO A 132 -11.67 -19.54 4.19
CA PRO A 132 -10.47 -18.94 3.63
C PRO A 132 -10.08 -19.52 2.26
N ARG A 133 -10.43 -20.78 1.97
CA ARG A 133 -10.07 -21.46 0.70
C ARG A 133 -11.05 -21.12 -0.42
N ALA A 134 -12.27 -20.69 -0.08
CA ALA A 134 -13.28 -20.23 -1.03
C ALA A 134 -13.98 -18.93 -0.55
N PRO A 135 -13.27 -17.78 -0.62
CA PRO A 135 -13.80 -16.49 -0.19
C PRO A 135 -15.08 -16.10 -0.93
N ARG A 136 -15.90 -15.25 -0.30
CA ARG A 136 -17.19 -14.81 -0.84
C ARG A 136 -17.32 -13.30 -0.80
N LEU A 137 -18.01 -12.74 -1.78
CA LEU A 137 -18.34 -11.32 -1.76
C LEU A 137 -19.26 -11.03 -0.56
N HIS A 138 -18.87 -10.09 0.28
CA HIS A 138 -19.63 -9.66 1.45
C HIS A 138 -20.42 -8.37 1.15
N LYS A 139 -19.75 -7.36 0.58
CA LYS A 139 -20.34 -6.06 0.30
C LYS A 139 -19.65 -5.39 -0.88
N VAL A 140 -20.41 -4.55 -1.60
CA VAL A 140 -19.90 -3.61 -2.59
C VAL A 140 -20.15 -2.20 -2.05
N VAL A 141 -19.11 -1.37 -2.03
CA VAL A 141 -19.23 0.07 -1.87
C VAL A 141 -19.21 0.66 -3.27
N GLU A 142 -20.33 1.25 -3.68
CA GLU A 142 -20.48 1.80 -5.02
C GLU A 142 -19.78 3.16 -5.17
N ALA A 143 -19.36 3.47 -6.40
CA ALA A 143 -18.62 4.70 -6.72
C ALA A 143 -19.39 5.97 -6.33
N GLU A 144 -20.72 5.95 -6.46
CA GLU A 144 -21.60 7.04 -6.10
C GLU A 144 -21.54 7.36 -4.60
N GLU A 145 -21.23 6.38 -3.74
CA GLU A 145 -21.05 6.64 -2.32
C GLU A 145 -19.78 7.46 -2.04
N LEU A 146 -18.67 7.12 -2.69
CA LEU A 146 -17.41 7.85 -2.58
C LEU A 146 -17.57 9.26 -3.14
N SER A 147 -18.18 9.39 -4.32
CA SER A 147 -18.48 10.67 -4.95
C SER A 147 -19.34 11.56 -4.05
N ARG A 148 -20.49 11.07 -3.59
CA ARG A 148 -21.44 11.87 -2.80
C ARG A 148 -20.90 12.25 -1.42
N LYS A 149 -20.22 11.33 -0.73
CA LYS A 149 -19.81 11.53 0.68
C LYS A 149 -18.41 12.12 0.82
N ALA A 150 -17.56 12.00 -0.20
CA ALA A 150 -16.15 12.40 -0.11
C ALA A 150 -15.63 13.18 -1.34
N ASN A 151 -16.44 13.34 -2.40
CA ASN A 151 -15.99 13.88 -3.68
C ASN A 151 -14.65 13.26 -4.13
N ALA A 152 -14.61 11.93 -4.09
CA ALA A 152 -13.40 11.14 -4.33
C ALA A 152 -13.73 9.98 -5.28
N ALA A 153 -12.74 9.57 -6.06
CA ALA A 153 -12.80 8.47 -7.01
C ALA A 153 -11.42 7.85 -7.18
N PHE A 154 -11.33 6.75 -7.92
CA PHE A 154 -10.09 6.02 -8.17
C PHE A 154 -9.39 5.57 -6.88
N PRO A 155 -10.06 4.78 -6.02
CA PRO A 155 -9.49 4.28 -4.79
C PRO A 155 -8.35 3.29 -5.10
N HIS A 156 -7.28 3.34 -4.31
CA HIS A 156 -6.05 2.62 -4.59
C HIS A 156 -5.56 1.83 -3.37
N THR A 157 -4.72 2.41 -2.51
CA THR A 157 -4.18 1.72 -1.34
C THR A 157 -5.19 1.72 -0.20
N SER A 158 -5.34 0.61 0.50
CA SER A 158 -6.18 0.52 1.71
C SER A 158 -5.37 0.03 2.92
N HIS A 159 -5.53 0.73 4.04
CA HIS A 159 -4.91 0.38 5.32
C HIS A 159 -5.88 0.52 6.49
N CYS A 160 -5.83 -0.47 7.38
CA CYS A 160 -6.59 -0.56 8.64
C CYS A 160 -5.99 0.31 9.74
N LEU A 161 -6.79 1.24 10.26
CA LEU A 161 -6.38 2.13 11.34
C LEU A 161 -6.60 1.50 12.71
N GLY A 162 -5.80 1.95 13.70
CA GLY A 162 -6.01 1.55 15.10
C GLY A 162 -7.32 2.06 15.71
N SER A 163 -8.03 2.97 15.04
CA SER A 163 -9.41 3.36 15.39
C SER A 163 -10.46 2.31 15.03
N GLY A 164 -10.08 1.27 14.27
CA GLY A 164 -11.01 0.32 13.67
C GLY A 164 -11.64 0.81 12.37
N GLU A 165 -11.19 1.93 11.81
CA GLU A 165 -11.59 2.42 10.48
C GLU A 165 -10.63 1.91 9.40
N ILE A 166 -11.07 1.91 8.14
CA ILE A 166 -10.20 1.63 6.99
C ILE A 166 -9.96 2.94 6.26
N LEU A 167 -8.69 3.32 6.09
CA LEU A 167 -8.27 4.48 5.31
C LEU A 167 -7.89 4.03 3.90
N ILE A 168 -8.39 4.73 2.89
CA ILE A 168 -8.17 4.38 1.49
C ILE A 168 -7.71 5.64 0.74
N SER A 169 -6.59 5.57 0.03
CA SER A 169 -6.16 6.67 -0.85
C SER A 169 -6.95 6.67 -2.15
N CYS A 170 -7.16 7.86 -2.68
CA CYS A 170 -7.81 8.09 -3.96
C CYS A 170 -6.92 8.97 -4.85
N LEU A 171 -6.86 8.66 -6.15
CA LEU A 171 -6.05 9.41 -7.10
C LEU A 171 -6.74 10.71 -7.55
N GLY A 172 -8.08 10.77 -7.49
CA GLY A 172 -8.82 11.84 -8.14
C GLY A 172 -10.23 12.10 -7.64
N ASP A 173 -10.86 13.06 -8.31
CA ASP A 173 -12.29 13.37 -8.19
C ASP A 173 -13.12 12.56 -9.22
N PRO A 174 -14.46 12.56 -9.10
CA PRO A 174 -15.35 11.84 -10.02
C PRO A 174 -15.23 12.27 -11.48
N GLU A 175 -14.73 13.47 -11.76
CA GLU A 175 -14.46 13.98 -13.11
C GLU A 175 -13.12 13.49 -13.68
N GLY A 176 -12.35 12.72 -12.90
CA GLY A 176 -11.06 12.18 -13.29
C GLY A 176 -9.91 13.19 -13.25
N ASN A 177 -10.10 14.33 -12.59
CA ASN A 177 -8.99 15.24 -12.28
C ASN A 177 -8.18 14.68 -11.10
N GLY A 178 -6.91 15.08 -11.05
CA GLY A 178 -6.05 14.75 -9.91
C GLY A 178 -6.56 15.37 -8.61
N LYS A 179 -6.58 14.57 -7.54
CA LYS A 179 -6.91 15.02 -6.18
C LYS A 179 -6.30 14.04 -5.17
N GLY A 180 -5.29 14.48 -4.43
CA GLY A 180 -4.64 13.68 -3.38
C GLY A 180 -5.46 13.58 -2.10
N THR A 181 -6.55 12.81 -2.15
CA THR A 181 -7.56 12.69 -1.09
C THR A 181 -7.62 11.27 -0.53
N PHE A 182 -8.26 11.12 0.63
CA PHE A 182 -8.51 9.82 1.24
C PHE A 182 -9.99 9.66 1.62
N VAL A 183 -10.45 8.41 1.68
CA VAL A 183 -11.78 8.03 2.16
C VAL A 183 -11.63 7.15 3.41
N LEU A 184 -12.51 7.37 4.39
CA LEU A 184 -12.67 6.48 5.54
C LEU A 184 -13.89 5.58 5.34
N LEU A 185 -13.68 4.27 5.52
CA LEU A 185 -14.76 3.32 5.75
C LEU A 185 -14.82 2.96 7.23
N ASP A 186 -16.04 2.72 7.71
CA ASP A 186 -16.22 2.00 8.98
C ASP A 186 -15.69 0.56 8.86
N GLY A 187 -14.92 0.08 9.84
CA GLY A 187 -14.29 -1.25 9.73
C GLY A 187 -15.20 -2.44 10.06
N GLU A 188 -16.45 -2.18 10.46
CA GLU A 188 -17.46 -3.22 10.71
C GLU A 188 -18.57 -3.17 9.68
N THR A 189 -19.12 -2.00 9.41
CA THR A 189 -20.23 -1.84 8.44
C THR A 189 -19.75 -1.59 7.02
N PHE A 190 -18.49 -1.20 6.83
CA PHE A 190 -17.90 -0.77 5.56
C PHE A 190 -18.63 0.41 4.90
N GLU A 191 -19.38 1.18 5.67
CA GLU A 191 -20.01 2.40 5.17
C GLU A 191 -18.97 3.52 5.01
N VAL A 192 -19.09 4.28 3.93
CA VAL A 192 -18.27 5.48 3.72
C VAL A 192 -18.63 6.53 4.77
N LYS A 193 -17.61 7.02 5.49
CA LYS A 193 -17.72 8.05 6.53
C LYS A 193 -17.38 9.46 6.02
N GLY A 194 -16.72 9.56 4.87
CA GLY A 194 -16.25 10.80 4.26
C GLY A 194 -14.72 10.86 4.17
N ASN A 195 -14.18 12.06 3.97
CA ASN A 195 -12.74 12.25 3.85
C ASN A 195 -12.02 12.10 5.18
N TRP A 196 -10.76 11.63 5.14
CA TRP A 196 -9.90 11.62 6.33
C TRP A 196 -9.31 13.00 6.59
N GLU A 197 -8.76 13.62 5.54
CA GLU A 197 -8.10 14.91 5.62
C GLU A 197 -9.06 16.03 6.01
N LYS A 198 -8.50 17.04 6.66
CA LYS A 198 -9.20 18.23 7.14
C LYS A 198 -8.48 19.48 6.63
N GLY A 199 -9.25 20.53 6.39
CA GLY A 199 -8.75 21.82 5.93
C GLY A 199 -8.75 21.95 4.41
N GLU A 200 -8.31 23.12 3.95
CA GLU A 200 -8.47 23.53 2.54
C GLU A 200 -7.30 23.09 1.64
N LYS A 201 -6.13 22.79 2.23
CA LYS A 201 -4.93 22.41 1.48
C LYS A 201 -4.94 20.90 1.23
N ILE A 202 -5.08 20.53 -0.03
CA ILE A 202 -5.04 19.14 -0.52
C ILE A 202 -4.00 19.06 -1.64
N PRO A 203 -3.14 18.02 -1.68
CA PRO A 203 -2.23 17.81 -2.80
C PRO A 203 -2.96 17.67 -4.13
N LYS A 204 -2.32 18.11 -5.21
CA LYS A 204 -2.89 18.01 -6.56
C LYS A 204 -3.09 16.54 -6.98
N LEU A 205 -2.26 15.63 -6.49
CA LEU A 205 -2.25 14.23 -6.92
C LEU A 205 -2.19 13.29 -5.71
N GLY A 206 -2.71 12.08 -5.89
CA GLY A 206 -2.64 10.99 -4.92
C GLY A 206 -2.12 9.70 -5.55
N TYR A 207 -1.69 8.77 -4.71
CA TYR A 207 -1.35 7.39 -5.07
C TYR A 207 -1.35 6.51 -3.82
N ASP A 208 -0.18 6.28 -3.23
CA ASP A 208 0.03 5.42 -2.08
C ASP A 208 0.19 6.25 -0.81
N PHE A 209 0.08 5.60 0.35
CA PHE A 209 0.37 6.23 1.62
C PHE A 209 0.79 5.22 2.68
N TRP A 210 1.55 5.71 3.65
CA TRP A 210 1.84 4.97 4.87
C TRP A 210 1.88 5.93 6.05
N TYR A 211 1.57 5.45 7.24
CA TYR A 211 1.50 6.28 8.45
C TYR A 211 2.32 5.72 9.60
N GLN A 212 2.80 6.63 10.45
CA GLN A 212 3.55 6.31 11.66
C GLN A 212 3.03 7.18 12.83
N PRO A 213 2.02 6.72 13.58
CA PRO A 213 1.32 7.56 14.57
C PRO A 213 2.21 8.00 15.73
N ARG A 214 3.25 7.22 16.08
CA ARG A 214 4.24 7.62 17.11
C ARG A 214 5.03 8.87 16.73
N HIS A 215 5.06 9.22 15.45
CA HIS A 215 5.70 10.42 14.94
C HIS A 215 4.69 11.46 14.43
N ASP A 216 3.40 11.28 14.74
CA ASP A 216 2.30 12.13 14.29
C ASP A 216 2.31 12.39 12.77
N VAL A 217 2.61 11.36 11.98
CA VAL A 217 2.81 11.53 10.53
C VAL A 217 2.06 10.51 9.69
N LEU A 218 1.54 10.97 8.56
CA LEU A 218 1.26 10.16 7.37
C LEU A 218 2.05 10.75 6.20
N ILE A 219 2.65 9.88 5.39
CA ILE A 219 3.31 10.24 4.13
C ILE A 219 2.48 9.67 3.01
N SER A 220 2.11 10.49 2.04
CA SER A 220 1.47 10.03 0.80
C SER A 220 2.23 10.48 -0.43
N THR A 221 2.01 9.77 -1.52
CA THR A 221 2.75 9.94 -2.77
C THR A 221 1.82 10.36 -3.91
N GLU A 222 2.37 10.50 -5.12
CA GLU A 222 1.68 11.09 -6.26
C GLU A 222 1.98 10.31 -7.53
N TRP A 223 0.93 9.84 -8.23
CA TRP A 223 1.08 9.18 -9.52
C TRP A 223 0.74 10.10 -10.68
N GLY A 224 -0.55 10.33 -10.96
CA GLY A 224 -0.98 11.15 -12.08
C GLY A 224 -2.49 11.34 -12.13
N GLU A 225 -2.94 12.26 -12.99
CA GLU A 225 -4.37 12.56 -13.15
C GLU A 225 -5.10 11.37 -13.81
N PRO A 226 -6.17 10.81 -13.19
CA PRO A 226 -6.81 9.61 -13.71
C PRO A 226 -7.25 9.69 -15.18
N LYS A 227 -7.82 10.83 -15.61
CA LYS A 227 -8.25 11.04 -17.01
C LYS A 227 -7.11 11.02 -18.03
N VAL A 228 -5.88 11.30 -17.57
CA VAL A 228 -4.65 11.26 -18.37
C VAL A 228 -4.12 9.82 -18.38
N LEU A 229 -3.98 9.22 -17.20
CA LEU A 229 -3.50 7.84 -17.03
C LEU A 229 -4.36 6.82 -17.82
N ALA A 230 -5.68 7.02 -17.87
CA ALA A 230 -6.60 6.15 -18.59
C ALA A 230 -6.32 6.03 -20.10
N ARG A 231 -5.51 6.93 -20.68
CA ARG A 231 -5.12 6.94 -22.09
C ARG A 231 -3.79 6.24 -22.36
N GLY A 232 -3.13 5.77 -21.30
CA GLY A 232 -1.76 5.23 -21.37
C GLY A 232 -0.70 6.29 -21.09
N PHE A 233 0.54 5.83 -20.97
CA PHE A 233 1.68 6.70 -20.68
C PHE A 233 2.12 7.50 -21.92
N ASP A 234 2.22 8.82 -21.77
CA ASP A 234 2.77 9.74 -22.77
C ASP A 234 3.84 10.62 -22.07
N PRO A 235 5.11 10.61 -22.55
CA PRO A 235 6.16 11.45 -22.00
C PRO A 235 5.83 12.95 -21.98
N SER A 236 5.06 13.45 -22.95
CA SER A 236 4.66 14.86 -23.02
C SER A 236 3.75 15.26 -21.87
N ASP A 237 3.02 14.32 -21.27
CA ASP A 237 2.15 14.60 -20.12
C ASP A 237 2.95 14.74 -18.81
N VAL A 238 4.16 14.19 -18.75
CA VAL A 238 5.11 14.46 -17.66
C VAL A 238 5.56 15.91 -17.70
N GLU A 239 5.89 16.43 -18.88
CA GLU A 239 6.31 17.82 -19.08
C GLU A 239 5.19 18.82 -18.78
N LYS A 240 3.94 18.45 -19.09
CA LYS A 240 2.74 19.24 -18.76
C LYS A 240 2.36 19.21 -17.27
N GLY A 241 3.05 18.41 -16.44
CA GLY A 241 2.79 18.32 -15.01
C GLY A 241 1.54 17.52 -14.65
N HIS A 242 1.18 16.53 -15.48
CA HIS A 242 0.12 15.56 -15.17
C HIS A 242 0.59 14.37 -14.34
N TYR A 243 1.89 14.24 -14.09
CA TYR A 243 2.50 13.23 -13.25
C TYR A 243 3.08 13.81 -11.96
N GLY A 244 3.01 13.01 -10.91
CA GLY A 244 3.40 13.33 -9.55
C GLY A 244 4.91 13.51 -9.37
N ARG A 245 5.26 14.37 -8.43
CA ARG A 245 6.66 14.62 -8.06
C ARG A 245 6.87 14.95 -6.59
N HIS A 246 5.85 14.87 -5.75
CA HIS A 246 5.98 15.19 -4.33
C HIS A 246 5.76 13.99 -3.41
N LEU A 247 6.43 14.04 -2.27
CA LEU A 247 5.94 13.41 -1.06
C LEU A 247 5.14 14.43 -0.26
N ASN A 248 3.95 14.03 0.17
CA ASN A 248 3.03 14.85 0.94
C ASN A 248 3.07 14.41 2.40
N VAL A 249 3.53 15.29 3.28
CA VAL A 249 3.67 15.05 4.72
C VAL A 249 2.46 15.62 5.43
N TRP A 250 1.72 14.75 6.11
CA TRP A 250 0.50 15.10 6.84
C TRP A 250 0.73 14.98 8.34
N ALA A 251 0.26 15.97 9.10
CA ALA A 251 0.14 15.83 10.55
C ALA A 251 -1.00 14.86 10.86
N TRP A 252 -0.69 13.69 11.42
CA TRP A 252 -1.65 12.59 11.61
C TRP A 252 -2.83 12.96 12.51
N GLY A 253 -2.56 13.49 13.70
CA GLY A 253 -3.58 13.87 14.68
C GLY A 253 -4.42 15.05 14.21
N GLY A 254 -3.80 15.99 13.48
CA GLY A 254 -4.48 17.14 12.89
C GLY A 254 -5.21 16.83 11.58
N ARG A 255 -4.85 15.73 10.91
CA ARG A 255 -5.29 15.33 9.57
C ARG A 255 -5.10 16.43 8.51
N ARG A 256 -3.98 17.14 8.56
CA ARG A 256 -3.70 18.32 7.74
C ARG A 256 -2.38 18.20 7.02
N LEU A 257 -2.32 18.68 5.78
CA LEU A 257 -1.06 18.75 5.03
C LEU A 257 -0.11 19.75 5.72
N ALA A 258 1.07 19.26 6.10
CA ALA A 258 2.07 20.01 6.85
C ALA A 258 3.25 20.44 5.99
N GLN A 259 3.68 19.59 5.05
CA GLN A 259 4.83 19.84 4.18
C GLN A 259 4.65 19.08 2.86
N GLN A 260 5.21 19.63 1.78
CA GLN A 260 5.38 18.92 0.51
C GLN A 260 6.87 18.92 0.16
N LEU A 261 7.41 17.75 -0.15
CA LEU A 261 8.80 17.57 -0.55
C LEU A 261 8.82 17.36 -2.06
N ASP A 262 9.50 18.24 -2.80
CA ASP A 262 9.66 18.09 -4.24
C ASP A 262 10.81 17.12 -4.56
N LEU A 263 10.51 16.04 -5.28
CA LEU A 263 11.45 15.02 -5.70
C LEU A 263 12.00 15.25 -7.12
N GLY A 264 11.56 16.29 -7.81
CA GLY A 264 12.00 16.58 -9.17
C GLY A 264 11.07 16.02 -10.24
N ALA A 265 11.04 16.67 -11.40
CA ALA A 265 10.28 16.22 -12.54
C ALA A 265 10.73 14.80 -12.95
N GLY A 266 9.76 13.94 -13.27
CA GLY A 266 10.02 12.56 -13.64
C GLY A 266 10.32 11.62 -12.47
N ALA A 267 10.15 12.05 -11.21
CA ALA A 267 10.26 11.14 -10.07
C ALA A 267 9.14 10.10 -10.07
N VAL A 268 7.87 10.54 -10.15
CA VAL A 268 6.68 9.68 -10.02
C VAL A 268 6.80 8.76 -8.80
N PRO A 269 6.81 9.32 -7.58
CA PRO A 269 6.90 8.53 -6.37
C PRO A 269 5.65 7.65 -6.25
N LEU A 270 5.84 6.34 -6.32
CA LEU A 270 4.77 5.36 -6.22
C LEU A 270 4.71 4.83 -4.78
N GLU A 271 5.14 3.60 -4.56
CA GLU A 271 5.02 2.90 -3.29
C GLU A 271 5.92 3.49 -2.20
N VAL A 272 5.33 3.78 -1.05
CA VAL A 272 6.00 4.33 0.12
C VAL A 272 5.95 3.33 1.27
N ARG A 273 7.09 3.13 1.94
CA ARG A 273 7.21 2.21 3.08
C ARG A 273 7.95 2.90 4.20
N PHE A 274 7.32 3.06 5.36
CA PHE A 274 8.05 3.30 6.59
C PHE A 274 8.86 2.06 6.96
N LEU A 275 9.97 2.25 7.68
CA LEU A 275 10.52 1.14 8.46
C LEU A 275 9.45 0.66 9.45
N HIS A 276 9.32 -0.65 9.59
CA HIS A 276 8.29 -1.28 10.40
C HIS A 276 8.48 -0.95 11.88
N ARG A 277 9.72 -0.74 12.36
CA ARG A 277 9.99 -0.30 13.73
C ARG A 277 9.23 1.00 14.04
N PRO A 278 8.27 1.00 15.00
CA PRO A 278 7.41 2.15 15.24
C PRO A 278 8.11 3.43 15.72
N SER A 279 9.34 3.30 16.25
CA SER A 279 10.17 4.42 16.70
C SER A 279 11.07 5.00 15.62
N ALA A 280 11.09 4.42 14.41
CA ALA A 280 11.87 4.91 13.29
C ALA A 280 11.12 6.04 12.56
N ALA A 281 11.71 7.23 12.55
CA ALA A 281 11.20 8.39 11.83
C ALA A 281 11.77 8.46 10.41
N GLN A 282 11.76 7.35 9.68
CA GLN A 282 12.28 7.25 8.32
C GLN A 282 11.64 6.09 7.55
N GLY A 283 11.76 6.15 6.23
CA GLY A 283 11.31 5.12 5.31
C GLY A 283 11.85 5.35 3.90
N LEU A 284 11.33 4.59 2.95
CA LEU A 284 11.77 4.56 1.56
C LEU A 284 10.57 4.77 0.63
N VAL A 285 10.83 5.38 -0.53
CA VAL A 285 9.86 5.51 -1.63
C VAL A 285 10.51 5.09 -2.95
N GLY A 286 9.78 4.32 -3.75
CA GLY A 286 10.17 3.99 -5.12
C GLY A 286 9.75 5.10 -6.08
N CYS A 287 10.69 5.67 -6.82
CA CYS A 287 10.43 6.65 -7.87
C CYS A 287 10.44 5.93 -9.22
N ALA A 288 9.25 5.75 -9.81
CA ALA A 288 9.10 4.88 -10.97
C ALA A 288 9.88 5.37 -12.17
N LEU A 289 9.61 6.58 -12.63
CA LEU A 289 10.13 7.06 -13.91
C LEU A 289 11.60 7.47 -13.84
N SER A 290 12.08 7.91 -12.68
CA SER A 290 13.50 8.22 -12.48
C SER A 290 14.35 6.98 -12.15
N GLY A 291 13.71 5.84 -11.86
CA GLY A 291 14.40 4.57 -11.61
C GLY A 291 15.28 4.61 -10.34
N ASP A 292 14.84 5.33 -9.31
CA ASP A 292 15.59 5.49 -8.06
C ASP A 292 14.74 5.21 -6.82
N VAL A 293 15.40 4.89 -5.71
CA VAL A 293 14.75 4.80 -4.39
C VAL A 293 15.28 5.94 -3.53
N ARG A 294 14.38 6.59 -2.82
CA ARG A 294 14.72 7.71 -1.93
C ARG A 294 14.35 7.41 -0.49
N ARG A 295 15.21 7.82 0.42
CA ARG A 295 14.97 7.77 1.86
C ARG A 295 14.35 9.09 2.29
N PHE A 296 13.16 9.02 2.88
CA PHE A 296 12.61 10.15 3.62
C PHE A 296 12.89 9.95 5.11
N HIS A 297 13.26 11.02 5.82
CA HIS A 297 13.60 10.93 7.23
C HIS A 297 13.37 12.26 7.95
N ARG A 298 13.23 12.20 9.28
CA ARG A 298 13.14 13.39 10.13
C ARG A 298 14.54 13.84 10.55
N ASN A 299 14.88 15.09 10.25
CA ASN A 299 16.16 15.70 10.60
C ASN A 299 16.23 16.14 12.08
N ALA A 300 17.38 16.68 12.51
CA ALA A 300 17.60 17.12 13.89
C ALA A 300 16.66 18.27 14.33
N ASP A 301 16.22 19.11 13.38
CA ASP A 301 15.26 20.20 13.62
C ASP A 301 13.80 19.73 13.61
N GLY A 302 13.56 18.43 13.41
CA GLY A 302 12.24 17.84 13.39
C GLY A 302 11.48 18.01 12.07
N LYS A 303 12.12 18.47 11.00
CA LYS A 303 11.55 18.56 9.65
C LYS A 303 11.77 17.27 8.86
N TRP A 304 10.89 16.98 7.92
CA TRP A 304 11.08 15.87 6.99
C TRP A 304 11.94 16.29 5.80
N GLU A 305 12.85 15.43 5.39
CA GLU A 305 13.74 15.59 4.25
C GLU A 305 13.78 14.31 3.44
N VAL A 306 14.23 14.40 2.19
CA VAL A 306 14.34 13.27 1.26
C VAL A 306 15.69 13.29 0.55
N GLU A 307 16.34 12.12 0.47
CA GLU A 307 17.61 11.94 -0.23
C GLU A 307 17.58 10.69 -1.11
N LYS A 308 18.23 10.72 -2.28
CA LYS A 308 18.36 9.54 -3.14
C LYS A 308 19.37 8.58 -2.51
N VAL A 309 19.02 7.29 -2.40
CA VAL A 309 19.86 6.26 -1.78
C VAL A 309 20.15 5.07 -2.69
N ILE A 310 19.33 4.83 -3.72
CA ILE A 310 19.58 3.80 -4.74
C ILE A 310 19.30 4.42 -6.11
N GLU A 311 20.13 4.14 -7.10
CA GLU A 311 19.91 4.51 -8.49
C GLU A 311 20.08 3.29 -9.39
N VAL A 312 19.08 3.02 -10.24
CA VAL A 312 19.16 1.96 -11.24
C VAL A 312 19.73 2.55 -12.54
N PRO A 313 20.95 2.13 -12.96
CA PRO A 313 21.53 2.64 -14.19
C PRO A 313 20.75 2.16 -15.40
N ARG A 314 20.63 3.02 -16.42
CA ARG A 314 20.03 2.66 -17.71
C ARG A 314 20.85 1.57 -18.40
N LYS A 315 20.17 0.66 -19.12
CA LYS A 315 20.81 -0.37 -19.94
C LYS A 315 20.79 0.04 -21.40
N LYS A 316 21.92 -0.12 -22.11
CA LYS A 316 21.93 -0.07 -23.58
C LYS A 316 21.33 -1.37 -24.11
N VAL A 317 20.34 -1.27 -24.98
CA VAL A 317 19.54 -2.41 -25.45
C VAL A 317 19.31 -2.33 -26.97
N GLN A 318 19.02 -3.47 -27.60
CA GLN A 318 18.55 -3.56 -28.99
C GLN A 318 17.16 -4.16 -29.02
N GLY A 319 16.34 -3.81 -30.02
CA GLY A 319 14.96 -4.29 -30.14
C GLY A 319 13.96 -3.64 -29.17
N TRP A 320 14.40 -2.63 -28.42
CA TRP A 320 13.56 -1.76 -27.59
C TRP A 320 13.25 -0.45 -28.34
N LEU A 321 12.18 0.25 -27.93
CA LEU A 321 11.72 1.49 -28.55
C LEU A 321 12.79 2.61 -28.53
N LEU A 322 13.70 2.59 -27.54
CA LEU A 322 14.75 3.58 -27.34
C LEU A 322 16.14 2.90 -27.30
N PRO A 323 17.25 3.63 -27.53
CA PRO A 323 18.60 3.07 -27.42
C PRO A 323 19.00 2.70 -25.98
N GLU A 324 18.35 3.31 -24.99
CA GLU A 324 18.54 3.04 -23.58
C GLU A 324 17.22 2.69 -22.92
N MET A 325 17.23 1.65 -22.09
CA MET A 325 16.13 1.23 -21.24
C MET A 325 16.38 1.76 -19.83
N PRO A 326 15.51 2.64 -19.31
CA PRO A 326 15.59 3.05 -17.92
C PRO A 326 15.09 1.94 -17.00
N GLY A 327 15.46 2.04 -15.72
CA GLY A 327 14.70 1.34 -14.68
C GLY A 327 13.27 1.87 -14.61
N LEU A 328 12.35 1.04 -14.16
CA LEU A 328 10.98 1.45 -13.81
C LEU A 328 10.59 0.73 -12.52
N ILE A 329 10.77 1.41 -11.38
CA ILE A 329 10.50 0.83 -10.06
C ILE A 329 9.02 1.02 -9.73
N THR A 330 8.23 -0.05 -9.87
CA THR A 330 6.78 0.04 -9.69
C THR A 330 6.29 -0.32 -8.29
N ASP A 331 7.00 -1.21 -7.60
CA ASP A 331 6.66 -1.61 -6.23
C ASP A 331 7.92 -1.82 -5.38
N ILE A 332 7.79 -1.52 -4.09
CA ILE A 332 8.83 -1.74 -3.07
C ILE A 332 8.23 -2.40 -1.82
N LEU A 333 9.00 -3.25 -1.16
CA LEU A 333 8.63 -3.90 0.10
C LEU A 333 9.84 -3.97 1.05
N ILE A 334 9.59 -3.80 2.34
CA ILE A 334 10.62 -3.95 3.39
C ILE A 334 10.35 -5.23 4.17
N SER A 335 11.37 -6.04 4.44
CA SER A 335 11.25 -7.22 5.32
C SER A 335 10.90 -6.81 6.75
N LEU A 336 10.17 -7.65 7.47
CA LEU A 336 9.63 -7.31 8.81
C LEU A 336 10.70 -7.01 9.88
N ASP A 337 11.94 -7.42 9.65
CA ASP A 337 13.09 -7.13 10.51
C ASP A 337 13.80 -5.81 10.14
N ASP A 338 13.26 -5.04 9.18
CA ASP A 338 13.82 -3.80 8.63
C ASP A 338 15.21 -3.97 8.01
N ARG A 339 15.56 -5.19 7.59
CA ARG A 339 16.90 -5.49 7.06
C ARG A 339 16.98 -5.44 5.54
N PHE A 340 15.93 -5.83 4.83
CA PHE A 340 15.96 -5.93 3.37
C PHE A 340 14.86 -5.08 2.73
N LEU A 341 15.26 -4.34 1.70
CA LEU A 341 14.35 -3.75 0.73
C LEU A 341 14.31 -4.66 -0.50
N TYR A 342 13.11 -4.97 -0.96
CA TYR A 342 12.85 -5.60 -2.25
C TYR A 342 12.16 -4.60 -3.16
N PHE A 343 12.45 -4.63 -4.46
CA PHE A 343 11.65 -3.91 -5.44
C PHE A 343 11.59 -4.61 -6.79
N SER A 344 10.47 -4.40 -7.49
CA SER A 344 10.29 -4.84 -8.87
C SER A 344 10.72 -3.75 -9.84
N ASN A 345 11.61 -4.09 -10.75
CA ASN A 345 12.09 -3.18 -11.79
C ASN A 345 11.49 -3.59 -13.14
N TRP A 346 10.31 -3.06 -13.40
CA TRP A 346 9.37 -3.59 -14.37
C TRP A 346 9.92 -3.59 -15.80
N LEU A 347 10.59 -2.52 -16.24
CA LEU A 347 11.19 -2.48 -17.58
C LEU A 347 12.42 -3.38 -17.73
N HIS A 348 13.27 -3.45 -16.70
CA HIS A 348 14.43 -4.34 -16.75
C HIS A 348 14.06 -5.82 -16.59
N GLY A 349 12.86 -6.11 -16.08
CA GLY A 349 12.39 -7.47 -15.82
C GLY A 349 13.14 -8.17 -14.68
N ASP A 350 13.63 -7.42 -13.68
CA ASP A 350 14.34 -7.96 -12.52
C ASP A 350 13.66 -7.62 -11.18
N VAL A 351 13.86 -8.49 -10.19
CA VAL A 351 13.57 -8.20 -8.77
C VAL A 351 14.89 -8.03 -8.06
N ARG A 352 15.03 -6.96 -7.25
CA ARG A 352 16.27 -6.67 -6.53
C ARG A 352 16.05 -6.70 -5.03
N GLN A 353 17.07 -7.19 -4.32
CA GLN A 353 17.14 -7.18 -2.87
C GLN A 353 18.34 -6.34 -2.43
N TYR A 354 18.08 -5.36 -1.57
CA TYR A 354 19.09 -4.52 -0.93
C TYR A 354 19.12 -4.74 0.56
N ASP A 355 20.31 -4.90 1.15
CA ASP A 355 20.51 -4.77 2.60
C ASP A 355 20.40 -3.28 2.97
N ILE A 356 19.45 -2.97 3.84
CA ILE A 356 19.14 -1.64 4.36
C ILE A 356 19.38 -1.54 5.88
N SER A 357 20.26 -2.39 6.45
CA SER A 357 20.70 -2.25 7.85
C SER A 357 21.24 -0.84 8.14
N ASP A 358 21.78 -0.17 7.12
CA ASP A 358 21.94 1.28 7.05
C ASP A 358 21.08 1.84 5.88
N PRO A 359 19.88 2.37 6.14
CA PRO A 359 18.99 2.88 5.10
C PRO A 359 19.56 4.05 4.30
N LYS A 360 20.60 4.72 4.81
CA LYS A 360 21.28 5.81 4.09
C LYS A 360 22.26 5.27 3.04
N HIS A 361 22.75 4.04 3.20
CA HIS A 361 23.67 3.40 2.27
C HIS A 361 23.25 1.96 1.94
N PRO A 362 22.10 1.75 1.26
CA PRO A 362 21.65 0.43 0.85
C PRO A 362 22.66 -0.30 -0.02
N LYS A 363 22.77 -1.63 0.15
CA LYS A 363 23.71 -2.46 -0.61
C LYS A 363 22.96 -3.55 -1.38
N LEU A 364 23.14 -3.62 -2.70
CA LEU A 364 22.57 -4.69 -3.51
C LEU A 364 23.18 -6.03 -3.07
N VAL A 365 22.33 -6.99 -2.69
CA VAL A 365 22.74 -8.32 -2.22
C VAL A 365 22.07 -9.48 -2.95
N GLY A 366 21.05 -9.20 -3.77
CA GLY A 366 20.37 -10.19 -4.57
C GLY A 366 19.68 -9.56 -5.78
N GLN A 367 19.62 -10.31 -6.88
CA GLN A 367 18.92 -9.94 -8.10
C GLN A 367 18.49 -11.23 -8.81
N VAL A 368 17.22 -11.30 -9.20
CA VAL A 368 16.65 -12.42 -9.98
C VAL A 368 16.01 -11.87 -11.25
#